data_AF-A0A5A7RSZ2-F1
#
_entry.id   AF-A0A5A7RSZ2-F1
#
_cell.length_a   1.000
_cell.length_b   1.000
_cell.length_c   1.000
_cell.angle_alpha   90.00
_cell.angle_beta   90.00
_cell.angle_gamma   90.00
#
_symmetry.space_group_name_H-M   'P 1'
#
loop_
_entity.id
_entity.type
_entity.pdbx_description
1 polymer ?
#
loop_
_entity_poly.entity_id
_entity_poly.type
_entity_poly.pdbx_seq_one_letter_code
_entity_poly.pdbx_strand_id
1 'polypeptide(L)' 'MEKKKDMLYCPRCGSSNVDWILPQIWSKWVCRDCGYIGALIIEDGEIAAELRKEWKEKYGTP' A
#
# COMPACT_ATOMS: atom_id res chain seq x y z
N MET A 1 -18.23 15.25 -12.18
CA MET A 1 -17.30 14.20 -12.61
C MET A 1 -16.22 14.11 -11.55
N GLU A 2 -16.50 13.39 -10.46
CA GLU A 2 -15.56 13.23 -9.36
C GLU A 2 -14.42 12.35 -9.86
N LYS A 3 -13.24 12.95 -10.03
CA LYS A 3 -12.02 12.19 -10.30
C LYS A 3 -11.79 11.31 -9.08
N LYS A 4 -12.10 10.01 -9.18
CA LYS A 4 -11.64 9.03 -8.20
C LYS A 4 -10.12 9.17 -8.18
N LYS A 5 -9.60 9.71 -7.08
CA LYS A 5 -8.17 9.80 -6.84
C LYS A 5 -7.70 8.34 -6.85
N ASP A 6 -6.90 7.94 -7.84
CA ASP A 6 -6.34 6.59 -7.90
C ASP A 6 -5.60 6.37 -6.59
N MET A 7 -6.21 5.56 -5.71
CA MET A 7 -5.65 5.29 -4.40
C MET A 7 -4.56 4.24 -4.60
N LEU A 8 -3.37 4.55 -4.11
CA LEU A 8 -2.24 3.64 -4.13
C LEU A 8 -2.24 2.80 -2.86
N TYR A 9 -2.02 1.50 -3.00
CA TYR A 9 -2.08 0.54 -1.92
C TYR A 9 -0.82 -0.31 -1.85
N CYS A 10 -0.42 -0.63 -0.62
CA CYS A 10 0.71 -1.48 -0.34
C CYS A 10 0.46 -2.92 -0.82
N PRO A 11 1.34 -3.51 -1.64
CA PRO A 11 1.18 -4.89 -2.12
C PRO A 11 1.36 -5.95 -1.02
N ARG A 12 1.81 -5.53 0.18
CA ARG A 12 2.06 -6.44 1.30
C ARG A 12 0.90 -6.50 2.29
N CYS A 13 0.30 -5.35 2.62
CA CYS A 13 -0.73 -5.27 3.67
C CYS A 13 -2.03 -4.60 3.22
N GLY A 14 -2.15 -4.20 1.95
CA GLY A 14 -3.33 -3.51 1.42
C GLY A 14 -3.57 -2.11 2.00
N SER A 15 -2.61 -1.53 2.73
CA SER A 15 -2.73 -0.17 3.27
C SER A 15 -2.61 0.88 2.19
N SER A 16 -3.45 1.91 2.22
CA SER A 16 -3.28 3.13 1.43
C SER A 16 -2.27 4.12 2.01
N ASN A 17 -1.69 3.82 3.18
CA ASN A 17 -0.69 4.64 3.85
C ASN A 17 0.70 4.38 3.24
N VAL A 18 0.86 4.83 1.99
CA VAL A 18 2.07 4.68 1.17
C VAL A 18 2.58 6.04 0.73
N ASP A 19 3.89 6.24 0.86
CA ASP A 19 4.56 7.49 0.52
C ASP A 19 5.70 7.25 -0.47
N TRP A 20 5.93 8.23 -1.35
CA TRP A 20 7.10 8.28 -2.24
C TRP A 20 8.12 9.28 -1.69
N ILE A 21 8.90 8.84 -0.69
CA ILE A 21 9.70 9.77 0.13
C ILE A 21 11.14 9.88 -0.33
N LEU A 22 11.75 8.80 -0.84
CA LEU A 22 13.20 8.67 -0.75
C LEU A 22 13.92 9.11 -2.04
N PRO A 23 14.56 10.30 -2.08
CA PRO A 23 15.22 10.82 -3.27
C PRO A 23 16.45 10.00 -3.65
N GLN A 24 16.99 9.24 -2.69
CA GLN A 24 18.15 8.37 -2.87
C GLN A 24 17.75 7.03 -3.51
N ILE A 25 16.48 6.65 -3.42
CA ILE A 25 15.93 5.36 -3.83
C ILE A 25 14.79 5.66 -4.81
N TRP A 26 15.22 6.18 -5.96
CA TRP A 26 14.36 6.57 -7.07
C TRP A 26 13.37 5.43 -7.35
N SER A 27 12.10 5.78 -7.50
CA SER A 27 11.03 4.85 -7.89
C SER A 27 10.64 3.76 -6.87
N LYS A 28 10.82 3.97 -5.55
CA LYS A 28 10.28 3.07 -4.52
C LYS A 28 9.22 3.71 -3.63
N TRP A 29 8.14 2.98 -3.40
CA TRP A 29 7.08 3.26 -2.45
C TRP A 29 7.44 2.74 -1.06
N VAL A 30 7.07 3.50 -0.04
CA VAL A 30 7.25 3.16 1.37
C VAL A 30 5.89 3.06 2.03
N CYS A 31 5.54 1.90 2.57
CA CYS A 31 4.34 1.74 3.39
C CYS A 31 4.65 2.02 4.85
N ARG A 32 3.88 2.93 5.46
CA ARG A 32 4.05 3.34 6.87
C ARG A 32 3.42 2.36 7.86
N ASP A 33 2.50 1.50 7.41
CA ASP A 33 1.82 0.53 8.27
C ASP A 33 2.64 -0.77 8.47
N CYS A 34 3.21 -1.32 7.39
CA CYS A 34 3.94 -2.60 7.45
C CYS A 34 5.44 -2.51 7.15
N GLY A 35 5.94 -1.31 6.83
CA GLY A 35 7.36 -1.09 6.51
C GLY A 35 7.80 -1.59 5.13
N TYR A 36 6.87 -1.93 4.22
CA TYR A 36 7.21 -2.30 2.85
C TYR A 36 7.97 -1.18 2.13
N ILE A 37 9.09 -1.51 1.46
CA ILE A 37 9.83 -0.59 0.61
C ILE A 37 10.09 -1.29 -0.74
N GLY A 38 9.54 -0.77 -1.83
CA GLY A 38 9.72 -1.38 -3.14
C GLY A 38 9.03 -0.64 -4.29
N ALA A 39 9.32 -1.05 -5.52
CA ALA A 39 8.80 -0.39 -6.72
C ALA A 39 7.36 -0.80 -7.08
N LEU A 40 6.87 -1.92 -6.52
CA LEU A 40 5.53 -2.43 -6.79
C LEU A 40 4.50 -1.70 -5.92
N ILE A 41 3.39 -1.29 -6.53
CA ILE A 41 2.24 -0.68 -5.86
C ILE A 41 0.95 -1.19 -6.50
N ILE A 42 -0.12 -1.27 -5.73
CA ILE A 42 -1.43 -1.71 -6.19
C ILE A 42 -2.32 -0.47 -6.37
N GLU A 43 -3.00 -0.36 -7.50
CA GLU A 43 -3.98 0.71 -7.79
C GLU A 43 -5.43 0.19 -7.68
N ASP A 44 -5.60 -1.13 -7.58
CA ASP A 44 -6.88 -1.80 -7.47
C ASP A 44 -7.32 -1.89 -5.99
N GLY A 45 -8.42 -1.21 -5.67
CA GLY A 45 -8.99 -1.19 -4.32
C GLY A 45 -9.60 -2.51 -3.87
N GLU A 46 -10.06 -3.37 -4.79
CA GLU A 46 -10.61 -4.69 -4.45
C GLU A 46 -9.48 -5.62 -3.99
N ILE A 47 -8.40 -5.69 -4.78
CA ILE A 47 -7.18 -6.45 -4.43
C ILE A 47 -6.59 -5.93 -3.11
N ALA A 48 -6.56 -4.61 -2.91
CA ALA A 48 -6.06 -4.02 -1.68
C ALA A 48 -6.93 -4.39 -0.46
N ALA A 49 -8.25 -4.47 -0.61
CA ALA A 49 -9.15 -4.85 0.47
C ALA A 49 -8.94 -6.32 0.88
N GLU A 50 -8.77 -7.23 -0.07
CA GLU A 50 -8.44 -8.63 0.19
C GLU A 50 -7.10 -8.76 0.92
N LEU A 51 -6.05 -8.12 0.41
CA LEU A 51 -4.73 -8.09 1.06
C LEU A 51 -4.80 -7.54 2.49
N ARG A 52 -5.60 -6.50 2.73
CA ARG A 52 -5.77 -5.93 4.07
C ARG A 52 -6.49 -6.88 5.02
N LYS A 53 -7.46 -7.64 4.53
CA LYS A 53 -8.16 -8.67 5.30
C LYS A 53 -7.21 -9.79 5.68
N GLU A 54 -6.51 -10.38 4.70
CA GLU A 54 -5.52 -11.44 4.93
C GLU A 54 -4.40 -11.00 5.90
N TRP A 55 -3.92 -9.77 5.76
CA TRP A 55 -2.90 -9.22 6.65
C TRP A 55 -3.39 -9.13 8.10
N LYS A 56 -4.63 -8.67 8.32
CA LYS A 56 -5.24 -8.59 9.65
C LYS A 56 -5.44 -9.97 10.27
N GLU A 57 -5.86 -10.95 9.48
CA GLU A 57 -6.04 -12.34 9.94
C GLU A 57 -4.71 -12.98 10.33
N LYS A 58 -3.65 -12.72 9.57
CA LYS A 58 -2.33 -13.35 9.77
C LYS A 58 -1.50 -12.72 10.89
N TYR A 59 -1.54 -11.38 11.02
CA TYR A 59 -0.67 -10.65 11.94
C TYR A 59 -1.41 -10.03 13.12
N GLY A 60 -2.74 -10.04 13.13
CA GLY A 60 -3.54 -9.23 14.05
C GLY A 60 -3.38 -7.74 13.74
N THR A 61 -4.31 -6.91 14.21
CA THR A 61 -4.11 -5.45 14.21
C THR A 61 -2.90 -5.09 15.07
N PRO A 62 -1.99 -4.20 14.62
CA PRO A 62 -1.23 -3.39 15.57
C PRO A 62 -2.17 -2.47 16.35
#